data_AF-A0A2N9NPZ4-F1
#
_entry.id   AF-A0A2N9NPZ4-F1
#
_cell.length_a   1.000
_cell.length_b   1.000
_cell.length_c   1.000
_cell.angle_alpha   90.00
_cell.angle_beta   90.00
_cell.angle_gamma   90.00
#
_symmetry.space_group_name_H-M   'P 1'
#
loop_
_entity.id
_entity.type
_entity.pdbx_description
1 polymer ?
#
loop_
_entity_poly.entity_id
_entity_poly.type
_entity_poly.pdbx_seq_one_letter_code
_entity_poly.pdbx_strand_id
1 'polypeptide(L)'
;MAVSWNEIVRLGLGLLCLLAAHSGQAQTRNTGSAESGPPGTSPSSVTNTAAAIAVRAEAIRTSCIAGRRLICGRVLQVLSDGVVVESGYTSLLREPVQRSWLVPGTVTASRDPTLVEAKEPGAVCAGLVFLTDLPKRKRSPAKVKPFDYVILQAYPAGEYTYHSVGNIQRTVRRFSAGLETAVKLTLESSAVETAPKRYGMDARPKTKAYLEMPEAAGGAVPRLLSQTGAFTDTQNLVPSPSLVPYDLNVHFWSDGAAKGRWMALPNDEHHPDTKIAFHPAGEWAFPKGTVFVKHFELATNELRAELRRRLETRLLVCDSAGGIYGVTYKWRPDNTDAELLNSNLTEKILVQTAAGLRTQAWYYPSREDCRVCHTANAGLVLGVKTRQMNRDVAFAEGGADNQLRTWNHLGFFEPRLDESSIPSFTRLAPSDDLSRSLEDRARSYLDANCAHCHRPNGTVADFDTRYDIPLPEQKLIEGQVLLDQGIDGARAIVPHDIWRSIVYMRANTVDSFKMPPLAHSVVDQAGMALLRQWIESLPGPPVLAPPTLSPAGGDYTQAVSVTLNESEPGAAIHYTLDGTKPTTSDPLYDKPIQLSSPTTVRAKAFKPGFTRSITVQETYIIGN
;
A
#
# COMPACT_ATOMS: atom_id res chain seq x y z
N MET A 1 40.22 28.26 -13.90
CA MET A 1 40.82 29.26 -12.98
C MET A 1 39.74 30.28 -12.61
N ALA A 2 39.54 30.49 -11.30
CA ALA A 2 39.00 31.67 -10.58
C ALA A 2 37.66 32.37 -10.98
N VAL A 3 36.63 32.19 -10.14
CA VAL A 3 35.86 33.14 -9.26
C VAL A 3 35.98 34.66 -9.59
N SER A 4 34.95 35.54 -9.57
CA SER A 4 33.97 35.96 -8.52
C SER A 4 32.82 36.78 -9.16
N TRP A 5 31.56 36.93 -8.67
CA TRP A 5 31.03 37.43 -7.38
C TRP A 5 31.63 38.77 -6.89
N ASN A 6 31.33 39.89 -7.58
CA ASN A 6 31.20 41.25 -7.02
C ASN A 6 30.82 42.32 -8.07
N GLU A 7 29.55 42.38 -8.49
CA GLU A 7 28.93 43.64 -8.93
C GLU A 7 27.62 43.85 -8.18
N ILE A 8 27.78 44.44 -7.00
CA ILE A 8 26.77 44.85 -6.04
C ILE A 8 26.70 46.39 -6.07
N VAL A 9 25.47 46.90 -6.26
CA VAL A 9 24.96 48.27 -6.10
C VAL A 9 25.31 49.32 -7.17
N ARG A 10 24.30 49.80 -7.92
CA ARG A 10 23.68 51.14 -7.78
C ARG A 10 22.78 51.52 -8.97
N LEU A 11 21.67 52.19 -8.63
CA LEU A 11 20.72 52.99 -9.45
C LEU A 11 19.56 52.21 -10.11
N GLY A 12 18.29 52.62 -9.98
CA GLY A 12 17.70 53.80 -9.35
C GLY A 12 16.18 53.83 -9.54
N LEU A 13 15.47 54.28 -8.52
CA LEU A 13 14.02 54.53 -8.49
C LEU A 13 13.82 55.97 -8.01
N GLY A 14 12.98 56.74 -8.70
CA GLY A 14 12.42 58.00 -8.20
C GLY A 14 12.39 59.15 -9.21
N LEU A 15 11.18 59.54 -9.64
CA LEU A 15 10.90 60.82 -10.31
C LEU A 15 9.93 61.64 -9.43
N LEU A 16 10.30 62.92 -9.20
CA LEU A 16 9.62 63.97 -8.42
C LEU A 16 8.28 64.42 -9.04
N CYS A 17 7.23 64.78 -8.28
CA CYS A 17 6.97 65.97 -7.43
C CYS A 17 6.80 67.31 -8.18
N LEU A 18 5.61 67.94 -8.05
CA LEU A 18 5.18 69.36 -8.13
C LEU A 18 3.64 69.32 -8.18
N LEU A 19 2.79 70.07 -7.48
CA LEU A 19 2.82 71.25 -6.61
C LEU A 19 1.56 71.18 -5.73
N ALA A 20 1.62 71.62 -4.48
CA ALA A 20 0.46 72.26 -3.84
C ALA A 20 0.91 73.11 -2.65
N ALA A 21 0.56 74.39 -2.68
CA ALA A 21 0.56 75.26 -1.52
C ALA A 21 -0.86 75.80 -1.34
N HIS A 22 -1.54 75.42 -0.25
CA HIS A 22 -1.96 76.36 0.80
C HIS A 22 -2.77 75.64 1.90
N SER A 23 -2.27 75.79 3.12
CA SER A 23 -2.93 75.92 4.43
C SER A 23 -4.01 74.93 4.90
N GLY A 24 -3.75 74.32 6.06
CA GLY A 24 -4.78 73.88 7.01
C GLY A 24 -4.28 72.83 8.01
N GLN A 25 -3.95 73.27 9.23
CA GLN A 25 -3.54 72.51 10.44
C GLN A 25 -4.25 71.14 10.62
N ALA A 26 -3.68 70.09 11.22
CA ALA A 26 -2.93 69.99 12.47
C ALA A 26 -2.30 68.59 12.65
N GLN A 27 -1.53 68.40 13.74
CA GLN A 27 -0.91 67.18 14.30
C GLN A 27 0.46 66.81 13.69
N THR A 28 1.52 66.50 14.42
CA THR A 28 1.80 66.16 15.83
C THR A 28 3.28 66.48 16.12
N ARG A 29 3.67 66.63 17.40
CA ARG A 29 5.09 66.58 17.81
C ARG A 29 5.39 65.24 18.46
N ASN A 30 6.48 64.66 17.98
CA ASN A 30 7.12 63.41 18.32
C ASN A 30 8.32 63.68 19.26
N THR A 31 8.66 62.72 20.12
CA THR A 31 10.01 62.40 20.66
C THR A 31 9.85 61.21 21.62
N GLY A 32 10.63 60.13 21.65
CA GLY A 32 11.84 59.72 20.94
C GLY A 32 12.43 58.45 21.58
N SER A 33 13.27 57.75 20.80
CA SER A 33 14.43 56.87 21.13
C SER A 33 14.30 55.63 22.04
N ALA A 34 15.09 54.62 21.65
CA ALA A 34 15.13 53.22 22.07
C ALA A 34 16.07 52.91 23.28
N GLU A 35 15.85 51.78 23.96
CA GLU A 35 16.83 50.66 24.15
C GLU A 35 16.39 49.59 25.20
N SER A 36 16.55 48.31 24.82
CA SER A 36 16.84 47.07 25.60
C SER A 36 15.94 46.53 26.74
N GLY A 37 15.57 45.23 26.65
CA GLY A 37 15.10 44.37 27.77
C GLY A 37 14.85 42.89 27.36
N PRO A 38 15.20 41.87 28.18
CA PRO A 38 15.16 40.43 27.85
C PRO A 38 13.79 39.75 28.17
N PRO A 39 13.55 38.47 27.84
CA PRO A 39 12.22 37.90 27.63
C PRO A 39 11.58 37.31 28.89
N GLY A 40 10.24 37.39 28.97
CA GLY A 40 9.44 36.82 30.07
C GLY A 40 8.14 36.16 29.61
N THR A 41 8.10 34.83 29.75
CA THR A 41 6.94 33.95 30.00
C THR A 41 5.79 33.86 28.99
N SER A 42 5.76 32.73 28.27
CA SER A 42 4.60 32.21 27.51
C SER A 42 3.47 31.72 28.44
N PRO A 43 2.18 31.85 28.04
CA PRO A 43 1.07 31.21 28.74
C PRO A 43 0.93 29.73 28.36
N SER A 44 0.49 28.97 29.37
CA SER A 44 0.50 27.53 29.56
C SER A 44 -0.45 26.70 28.67
N SER A 45 0.01 25.46 28.45
CA SER A 45 -0.56 24.31 27.76
C SER A 45 -1.76 23.64 28.45
N VAL A 46 -3.00 23.93 28.04
CA VAL A 46 -4.20 23.23 28.56
C VAL A 46 -5.01 22.48 27.48
N THR A 47 -4.65 22.51 26.21
CA THR A 47 -5.51 21.96 25.14
C THR A 47 -5.17 20.56 24.59
N ASN A 48 -4.09 19.90 25.04
CA ASN A 48 -3.68 18.61 24.43
C ASN A 48 -4.27 17.34 25.07
N THR A 49 -4.81 17.40 26.28
CA THR A 49 -5.32 16.19 26.95
C THR A 49 -6.70 15.77 26.42
N ALA A 50 -7.59 16.73 26.14
CA ALA A 50 -8.92 16.45 25.62
C ALA A 50 -8.87 15.87 24.19
N ALA A 51 -7.97 16.39 23.35
CA ALA A 51 -7.76 15.89 21.99
C ALA A 51 -7.16 14.46 22.01
N ALA A 52 -6.19 14.19 22.88
CA ALA A 52 -5.61 12.85 23.03
C ALA A 52 -6.63 11.81 23.55
N ILE A 53 -7.52 12.23 24.45
CA ILE A 53 -8.63 11.40 24.95
C ILE A 53 -9.63 11.09 23.82
N ALA A 54 -9.98 12.08 23.00
CA ALA A 54 -10.89 11.90 21.86
C ALA A 54 -10.32 10.96 20.80
N VAL A 55 -9.03 11.09 20.46
CA VAL A 55 -8.34 10.21 19.50
C VAL A 55 -8.28 8.77 20.02
N ARG A 56 -8.00 8.58 21.31
CA ARG A 56 -7.93 7.24 21.92
C ARG A 56 -9.31 6.58 22.03
N ALA A 57 -10.36 7.36 22.29
CA ALA A 57 -11.74 6.87 22.27
C ALA A 57 -12.14 6.41 20.86
N GLU A 58 -11.73 7.14 19.83
CA GLU A 58 -12.01 6.80 18.42
C GLU A 58 -11.24 5.56 17.93
N ALA A 59 -10.01 5.36 18.41
CA ALA A 59 -9.24 4.15 18.17
C ALA A 59 -9.91 2.91 18.80
N ILE A 60 -10.38 3.02 20.05
CA ILE A 60 -11.13 1.94 20.72
C ILE A 60 -12.43 1.65 19.96
N ARG A 61 -13.18 2.69 19.55
CA ARG A 61 -14.38 2.56 18.71
C ARG A 61 -14.09 1.74 17.45
N THR A 62 -13.01 2.07 16.75
CA THR A 62 -12.63 1.45 15.47
C THR A 62 -12.20 0.00 15.63
N SER A 63 -11.36 -0.31 16.63
CA SER A 63 -10.94 -1.68 16.94
C SER A 63 -12.11 -2.56 17.39
N CYS A 64 -13.10 -1.99 18.08
CA CYS A 64 -14.31 -2.68 18.49
C CYS A 64 -15.26 -2.99 17.32
N ILE A 65 -15.41 -2.06 16.37
CA ILE A 65 -16.24 -2.26 15.16
C ILE A 65 -15.67 -3.36 14.26
N ALA A 66 -14.34 -3.49 14.21
CA ALA A 66 -13.66 -4.51 13.42
C ALA A 66 -13.83 -5.95 13.94
N GLY A 67 -14.49 -6.18 15.10
CA GLY A 67 -14.47 -7.46 15.83
C GLY A 67 -15.81 -8.16 16.15
N ARG A 68 -16.96 -7.71 15.61
CA ARG A 68 -18.37 -8.21 15.81
C ARG A 68 -19.25 -7.37 16.75
N ARG A 69 -20.58 -7.49 16.54
CA ARG A 69 -21.71 -6.66 17.04
C ARG A 69 -21.64 -6.34 18.55
N LEU A 70 -21.43 -5.06 18.86
CA LEU A 70 -21.34 -4.51 20.23
C LEU A 70 -22.50 -3.54 20.50
N ILE A 71 -23.00 -3.52 21.73
CA ILE A 71 -23.99 -2.55 22.21
C ILE A 71 -23.33 -1.69 23.28
N CYS A 72 -23.17 -0.40 22.99
CA CYS A 72 -22.70 0.60 23.94
C CYS A 72 -23.92 1.29 24.57
N GLY A 73 -23.98 1.29 25.90
CA GLY A 73 -25.11 1.87 26.61
C GLY A 73 -24.87 2.07 28.10
N ARG A 74 -25.74 2.85 28.73
CA ARG A 74 -25.74 3.08 30.17
C ARG A 74 -26.52 1.96 30.87
N VAL A 75 -25.97 1.42 31.97
CA VAL A 75 -26.74 0.52 32.85
C VAL A 75 -27.83 1.33 33.52
N LEU A 76 -29.08 0.96 33.27
CA LEU A 76 -30.21 1.56 33.97
C LEU A 76 -30.49 0.82 35.28
N GLN A 77 -30.32 -0.50 35.28
CA GLN A 77 -30.60 -1.35 36.44
C GLN A 77 -29.80 -2.65 36.41
N VAL A 78 -29.37 -3.11 37.59
CA VAL A 78 -28.78 -4.44 37.81
C VAL A 78 -29.81 -5.31 38.54
N LEU A 79 -30.08 -6.50 38.01
CA LEU A 79 -30.99 -7.50 38.55
C LEU A 79 -30.18 -8.70 39.06
N SER A 80 -30.85 -9.60 39.80
CA SER A 80 -30.22 -10.83 40.30
C SER A 80 -29.80 -11.81 39.19
N ASP A 81 -30.38 -11.67 37.99
CA ASP A 81 -30.19 -12.58 36.85
C ASP A 81 -29.66 -11.88 35.58
N GLY A 82 -29.31 -10.59 35.65
CA GLY A 82 -28.83 -9.85 34.50
C GLY A 82 -28.80 -8.32 34.67
N VAL A 83 -28.63 -7.61 33.55
CA VAL A 83 -28.55 -6.14 33.50
C VAL A 83 -29.47 -5.56 32.42
N VAL A 84 -30.01 -4.38 32.69
CA VAL A 84 -30.85 -3.60 31.78
C VAL A 84 -30.04 -2.42 31.26
N VAL A 85 -29.92 -2.31 29.93
CA VAL A 85 -29.05 -1.33 29.28
C VAL A 85 -29.85 -0.49 28.28
N GLU A 86 -29.71 0.83 28.37
CA GLU A 86 -30.22 1.74 27.34
C GLU A 86 -29.30 1.68 26.12
N SER A 87 -29.76 1.07 25.03
CA SER A 87 -29.00 1.04 23.77
C SER A 87 -29.27 2.29 22.96
N GLY A 88 -28.24 3.04 22.56
CA GLY A 88 -28.41 4.19 21.66
C GLY A 88 -27.42 5.35 21.77
N TYR A 89 -26.37 5.26 22.57
CA TYR A 89 -25.41 6.36 22.70
C TYR A 89 -24.18 6.18 21.79
N THR A 90 -24.22 6.76 20.60
CA THR A 90 -23.01 7.02 19.78
C THR A 90 -22.38 8.39 20.06
N SER A 91 -22.85 9.14 21.06
CA SER A 91 -22.43 10.53 21.36
C SER A 91 -21.91 10.77 22.79
N LEU A 92 -21.10 9.85 23.32
CA LEU A 92 -20.64 9.81 24.73
C LEU A 92 -19.53 10.79 25.15
N LEU A 93 -19.38 11.95 24.50
CA LEU A 93 -18.39 12.96 24.90
C LEU A 93 -18.96 14.38 25.10
N ARG A 94 -20.27 14.54 25.33
CA ARG A 94 -20.83 15.79 25.89
C ARG A 94 -21.17 15.63 27.38
N GLU A 95 -21.11 16.73 28.13
CA GLU A 95 -21.40 16.72 29.57
C GLU A 95 -22.81 16.19 29.90
N PRO A 96 -23.01 15.58 31.09
CA PRO A 96 -24.28 14.98 31.46
C PRO A 96 -25.39 16.04 31.64
N VAL A 97 -26.55 15.82 31.03
CA VAL A 97 -27.77 16.57 31.39
C VAL A 97 -28.18 16.09 32.79
N GLN A 98 -28.12 16.96 33.79
CA GLN A 98 -28.18 16.62 35.23
C GLN A 98 -29.54 16.10 35.76
N ARG A 99 -30.40 15.42 34.99
CA ARG A 99 -31.63 14.77 35.52
C ARG A 99 -31.97 13.47 34.80
N SER A 100 -32.29 12.44 35.59
CA SER A 100 -32.93 11.20 35.13
C SER A 100 -34.46 11.37 35.11
N TRP A 101 -35.14 10.91 34.06
CA TRP A 101 -36.57 11.15 33.80
C TRP A 101 -37.42 9.88 33.91
N LEU A 102 -37.13 9.01 34.88
CA LEU A 102 -37.89 7.77 35.07
C LEU A 102 -38.99 7.91 36.14
N VAL A 103 -40.23 7.79 35.69
CA VAL A 103 -41.50 7.41 36.37
C VAL A 103 -41.62 5.94 36.85
N PRO A 104 -41.35 5.50 38.10
CA PRO A 104 -41.57 4.09 38.44
C PRO A 104 -43.07 3.73 38.38
N GLY A 105 -43.45 2.75 37.54
CA GLY A 105 -44.79 2.14 37.57
C GLY A 105 -45.63 2.14 36.27
N THR A 106 -45.15 2.69 35.15
CA THR A 106 -45.95 2.81 33.90
C THR A 106 -45.57 1.86 32.77
N VAL A 107 -44.88 0.74 33.04
CA VAL A 107 -44.43 -0.20 31.99
C VAL A 107 -45.16 -1.52 32.09
N THR A 108 -45.87 -1.90 31.02
CA THR A 108 -46.33 -3.28 30.79
C THR A 108 -45.38 -3.92 29.79
N ALA A 109 -44.61 -4.92 30.22
CA ALA A 109 -43.74 -5.67 29.32
C ALA A 109 -44.56 -6.59 28.41
N SER A 110 -44.46 -6.45 27.09
CA SER A 110 -44.89 -7.50 26.15
C SER A 110 -43.67 -8.12 25.47
N ARG A 111 -43.56 -9.44 25.53
CA ARG A 111 -42.54 -10.22 24.82
C ARG A 111 -43.09 -10.57 23.44
N ASP A 112 -42.33 -10.31 22.37
CA ASP A 112 -42.59 -10.91 21.07
C ASP A 112 -42.23 -12.41 21.15
N PRO A 113 -43.20 -13.33 21.01
CA PRO A 113 -42.96 -14.76 21.14
C PRO A 113 -42.19 -15.35 19.93
N THR A 114 -41.96 -14.58 18.86
CA THR A 114 -41.32 -15.05 17.62
C THR A 114 -39.84 -14.70 17.51
N LEU A 115 -39.31 -13.86 18.40
CA LEU A 115 -37.87 -13.57 18.50
C LEU A 115 -37.13 -14.74 19.14
N VAL A 116 -36.79 -15.72 18.31
CA VAL A 116 -35.93 -16.86 18.63
C VAL A 116 -34.47 -16.46 18.35
N GLU A 117 -33.82 -15.74 19.26
CA GLU A 117 -32.36 -15.52 19.24
C GLU A 117 -31.59 -16.76 19.76
N ALA A 118 -32.04 -17.95 19.39
CA ALA A 118 -31.50 -19.19 19.91
C ALA A 118 -31.49 -20.28 18.84
N LYS A 119 -30.54 -20.22 17.90
CA LYS A 119 -30.13 -21.41 17.12
C LYS A 119 -28.66 -21.45 16.69
N GLU A 120 -27.73 -20.82 17.42
CA GLU A 120 -26.34 -21.33 17.42
C GLU A 120 -25.78 -21.43 18.85
N PRO A 121 -25.45 -22.63 19.34
CA PRO A 121 -24.69 -22.80 20.57
C PRO A 121 -23.31 -22.14 20.40
N GLY A 122 -23.08 -21.01 21.09
CA GLY A 122 -21.79 -20.29 21.06
C GLY A 122 -21.83 -18.82 20.60
N ALA A 123 -23.00 -18.27 20.28
CA ALA A 123 -23.12 -16.86 19.90
C ALA A 123 -22.96 -15.92 21.10
N VAL A 124 -21.72 -15.54 21.40
CA VAL A 124 -21.37 -14.57 22.44
C VAL A 124 -21.65 -13.14 21.96
N CYS A 125 -22.47 -12.37 22.68
CA CYS A 125 -22.46 -10.90 22.59
C CYS A 125 -21.54 -10.34 23.67
N ALA A 126 -20.50 -9.59 23.29
CA ALA A 126 -19.71 -8.81 24.24
C ALA A 126 -20.36 -7.43 24.39
N GLY A 127 -20.76 -7.05 25.60
CA GLY A 127 -21.28 -5.72 25.92
C GLY A 127 -20.20 -4.86 26.57
N LEU A 128 -19.94 -3.67 26.01
CA LEU A 128 -19.09 -2.68 26.65
C LEU A 128 -19.98 -1.77 27.50
N VAL A 129 -19.81 -1.83 28.81
CA VAL A 129 -20.68 -1.13 29.76
C VAL A 129 -19.87 -0.09 30.52
N PHE A 130 -20.16 1.19 30.28
CA PHE A 130 -19.55 2.29 31.02
C PHE A 130 -20.14 2.33 32.44
N LEU A 131 -19.28 2.26 33.45
CA LEU A 131 -19.68 2.39 34.85
C LEU A 131 -19.87 3.86 35.21
N THR A 132 -20.96 4.46 34.73
CA THR A 132 -21.45 5.69 35.34
C THR A 132 -22.75 5.36 36.06
N ASP A 133 -22.66 5.42 37.40
CA ASP A 133 -23.68 5.13 38.42
C ASP A 133 -23.96 3.65 38.77
N LEU A 134 -22.94 2.87 39.14
CA LEU A 134 -23.20 1.73 40.03
C LEU A 134 -23.61 2.26 41.43
N PRO A 135 -24.68 1.74 42.06
CA PRO A 135 -25.00 2.11 43.43
C PRO A 135 -23.85 1.70 44.35
N LYS A 136 -23.29 2.67 45.08
CA LYS A 136 -22.15 2.46 45.98
C LYS A 136 -22.46 1.34 46.98
N ARG A 137 -21.84 0.17 46.83
CA ARG A 137 -21.81 -0.85 47.90
C ARG A 137 -21.08 -0.21 49.09
N LYS A 138 -21.71 -0.18 50.26
CA LYS A 138 -21.34 0.62 51.45
C LYS A 138 -19.93 0.39 52.06
N ARG A 139 -19.03 -0.39 51.44
CA ARG A 139 -17.65 -0.61 51.93
C ARG A 139 -16.66 -0.91 50.79
N SER A 140 -16.42 0.04 49.89
CA SER A 140 -15.21 0.01 49.06
C SER A 140 -14.61 1.42 48.98
N PRO A 141 -13.31 1.61 49.30
CA PRO A 141 -12.71 2.93 49.45
C PRO A 141 -12.30 3.61 48.13
N ALA A 142 -12.50 2.98 46.98
CA ALA A 142 -12.11 3.55 45.69
C ALA A 142 -13.25 4.40 45.08
N LYS A 143 -13.01 5.71 44.87
CA LYS A 143 -13.86 6.55 44.01
C LYS A 143 -13.74 6.04 42.56
N VAL A 144 -14.86 5.65 41.95
CA VAL A 144 -14.94 5.30 40.52
C VAL A 144 -14.51 6.51 39.69
N LYS A 145 -13.56 6.33 38.77
CA LYS A 145 -13.03 7.42 37.93
C LYS A 145 -13.92 7.63 36.70
N PRO A 146 -13.94 8.83 36.09
CA PRO A 146 -14.53 9.01 34.77
C PRO A 146 -13.95 7.98 33.80
N PHE A 147 -14.80 7.26 33.06
CA PHE A 147 -14.45 6.22 32.09
C PHE A 147 -13.99 4.84 32.62
N ASP A 148 -14.25 4.50 33.89
CA ASP A 148 -14.18 3.08 34.29
C ASP A 148 -15.25 2.29 33.50
N TYR A 149 -14.86 1.23 32.79
CA TYR A 149 -15.79 0.37 32.06
C TYR A 149 -15.58 -1.10 32.41
N VAL A 150 -16.64 -1.89 32.24
CA VAL A 150 -16.63 -3.32 32.43
C VAL A 150 -17.02 -3.96 31.11
N ILE A 151 -16.27 -5.00 30.72
CA ILE A 151 -16.67 -5.86 29.62
C ILE A 151 -17.47 -7.01 30.23
N LEU A 152 -18.72 -7.13 29.79
CA LEU A 152 -19.59 -8.24 30.16
C LEU A 152 -19.75 -9.17 28.96
N GLN A 153 -19.52 -10.46 29.18
CA GLN A 153 -19.92 -11.48 28.24
C GLN A 153 -21.38 -11.83 28.55
N ALA A 154 -22.30 -11.49 27.64
CA ALA A 154 -23.73 -11.57 27.91
C ALA A 154 -24.51 -12.12 26.71
N TYR A 155 -25.69 -12.67 27.00
CA TYR A 155 -26.63 -13.11 25.97
C TYR A 155 -27.87 -12.20 25.98
N PRO A 156 -28.42 -11.83 24.81
CA PRO A 156 -29.68 -11.10 24.73
C PRO A 156 -30.79 -11.90 25.45
N ALA A 157 -31.55 -11.22 26.31
CA ALA A 157 -32.66 -11.81 27.06
C ALA A 157 -34.01 -11.16 26.70
N GLY A 158 -34.03 -10.28 25.69
CA GLY A 158 -35.21 -9.59 25.17
C GLY A 158 -35.01 -8.09 24.93
N GLU A 159 -35.93 -7.47 24.19
CA GLU A 159 -35.99 -6.02 23.95
C GLU A 159 -37.29 -5.42 24.51
N TYR A 160 -37.22 -4.16 24.94
CA TYR A 160 -38.36 -3.36 25.36
C TYR A 160 -38.34 -2.02 24.61
N THR A 161 -39.37 -1.74 23.83
CA THR A 161 -39.59 -0.40 23.28
C THR A 161 -40.38 0.42 24.30
N TYR A 162 -39.83 1.54 24.75
CA TYR A 162 -40.50 2.43 25.67
C TYR A 162 -40.65 3.82 25.06
N HIS A 163 -41.69 4.53 25.50
CA HIS A 163 -41.92 5.93 25.14
C HIS A 163 -41.43 6.79 26.28
N SER A 164 -40.47 7.68 26.03
CA SER A 164 -40.15 8.73 27.01
C SER A 164 -41.11 9.91 26.83
N VAL A 165 -41.24 10.76 27.87
CA VAL A 165 -42.17 11.89 27.93
C VAL A 165 -42.23 12.65 26.59
N GLY A 166 -43.38 12.57 25.92
CA GLY A 166 -43.58 13.01 24.54
C GLY A 166 -43.72 11.84 23.55
N ASN A 167 -43.39 12.07 22.28
CA ASN A 167 -43.57 11.09 21.20
C ASN A 167 -42.28 10.30 20.85
N ILE A 168 -41.23 10.41 21.67
CA ILE A 168 -39.94 9.77 21.38
C ILE A 168 -39.97 8.32 21.85
N GLN A 169 -39.91 7.38 20.91
CA GLN A 169 -39.70 5.97 21.19
C GLN A 169 -38.20 5.65 21.32
N ARG A 170 -37.84 4.87 22.33
CA ARG A 170 -36.48 4.33 22.51
C ARG A 170 -36.53 2.84 22.82
N THR A 171 -35.51 2.11 22.37
CA THR A 171 -35.36 0.68 22.63
C THR A 171 -34.37 0.46 23.77
N VAL A 172 -34.80 -0.28 24.80
CA VAL A 172 -33.97 -0.78 25.91
C VAL A 172 -33.79 -2.26 25.71
N ARG A 173 -32.57 -2.75 25.92
CA ARG A 173 -32.25 -4.17 25.76
C ARG A 173 -31.92 -4.79 27.12
N ARG A 174 -32.44 -5.99 27.36
CA ARG A 174 -32.13 -6.79 28.56
C ARG A 174 -31.12 -7.86 28.19
N PHE A 175 -30.14 -8.05 29.06
CA PHE A 175 -29.12 -9.08 28.91
C PHE A 175 -29.03 -9.94 30.17
N SER A 176 -28.80 -11.23 29.98
CA SER A 176 -28.38 -12.12 31.07
C SER A 176 -26.86 -12.24 31.05
N ALA A 177 -26.24 -11.99 32.19
CA ALA A 177 -24.79 -12.07 32.39
C ALA A 177 -24.49 -12.46 33.84
N GLY A 178 -23.53 -13.34 34.05
CA GLY A 178 -22.97 -13.64 35.38
C GLY A 178 -22.02 -12.52 35.80
N LEU A 179 -22.20 -11.94 36.98
CA LEU A 179 -21.32 -10.88 37.51
C LEU A 179 -19.90 -11.40 37.78
N GLU A 180 -19.74 -12.70 37.99
CA GLU A 180 -18.46 -13.37 38.20
C GLU A 180 -17.55 -13.40 36.95
N THR A 181 -18.08 -13.18 35.74
CA THR A 181 -17.29 -13.11 34.51
C THR A 181 -16.93 -11.68 34.09
N ALA A 182 -17.32 -10.69 34.90
CA ALA A 182 -17.08 -9.28 34.63
C ALA A 182 -15.59 -8.91 34.83
N VAL A 183 -14.94 -8.40 33.78
CA VAL A 183 -13.57 -7.88 33.86
C VAL A 183 -13.62 -6.36 33.99
N LYS A 184 -13.12 -5.82 35.11
CA LYS A 184 -12.98 -4.37 35.34
C LYS A 184 -11.72 -3.86 34.65
N LEU A 185 -11.88 -2.95 33.68
CA LEU A 185 -10.77 -2.21 33.10
C LEU A 185 -10.70 -0.84 33.77
N THR A 186 -9.64 -0.62 34.56
CA THR A 186 -9.38 0.67 35.21
C THR A 186 -8.41 1.42 34.32
N LEU A 187 -8.82 2.55 33.75
CA LEU A 187 -7.89 3.47 33.08
C LEU A 187 -7.17 4.26 34.16
N GLU A 188 -6.12 3.68 34.73
CA GLU A 188 -5.18 4.47 35.52
C GLU A 188 -4.38 5.38 34.59
N SER A 189 -4.28 6.66 34.95
CA SER A 189 -3.21 7.53 34.46
C SER A 189 -1.90 6.93 34.94
N SER A 190 -1.36 5.98 34.20
CA SER A 190 -0.06 5.44 34.49
C SER A 190 0.95 6.58 34.37
N ALA A 191 1.49 7.02 35.51
CA ALA A 191 2.90 7.37 35.52
C ALA A 191 3.61 6.12 35.03
N VAL A 192 4.02 6.15 33.77
CA VAL A 192 4.77 5.08 33.14
C VAL A 192 6.11 5.04 33.86
N GLU A 193 6.27 4.15 34.82
CA GLU A 193 7.58 3.57 35.06
C GLU A 193 7.92 2.85 33.75
N THR A 194 8.73 3.51 32.92
CA THR A 194 9.07 3.05 31.57
C THR A 194 9.85 1.76 31.70
N ALA A 195 9.17 0.62 31.55
CA ALA A 195 9.81 -0.51 30.91
C ALA A 195 10.49 0.05 29.64
N PRO A 196 11.81 -0.15 29.46
CA PRO A 196 12.53 0.47 28.37
C PRO A 196 11.83 0.13 27.06
N LYS A 197 11.50 1.15 26.25
CA LYS A 197 10.94 0.95 24.91
C LYS A 197 11.89 0.02 24.17
N ARG A 198 11.41 -1.16 23.77
CA ARG A 198 12.14 -2.06 22.88
C ARG A 198 11.95 -1.58 21.44
N TYR A 199 13.04 -1.59 20.67
CA TYR A 199 13.11 -1.00 19.33
C TYR A 199 13.40 -2.05 18.24
N GLY A 200 13.15 -3.32 18.50
CA GLY A 200 13.49 -4.43 17.60
C GLY A 200 14.99 -4.75 17.55
N MET A 201 15.85 -3.74 17.53
CA MET A 201 17.31 -3.85 17.67
C MET A 201 17.82 -2.83 18.68
N ASP A 202 18.78 -3.23 19.53
CA ASP A 202 19.24 -2.43 20.66
C ASP A 202 20.36 -1.43 20.32
N ALA A 203 21.14 -1.71 19.27
CA ALA A 203 22.28 -0.88 18.89
C ALA A 203 22.53 -0.89 17.39
N ARG A 204 22.99 0.26 16.87
CA ARG A 204 23.45 0.39 15.47
C ARG A 204 24.67 -0.51 15.25
N PRO A 205 24.62 -1.45 14.28
CA PRO A 205 25.79 -2.24 13.96
C PRO A 205 26.99 -1.39 13.53
N LYS A 206 28.20 -1.88 13.81
CA LYS A 206 29.42 -1.32 13.24
C LYS A 206 29.59 -1.84 11.81
N THR A 207 29.69 -0.91 10.87
CA THR A 207 29.61 -1.19 9.45
C THR A 207 30.64 -0.38 8.68
N LYS A 208 31.52 -1.09 7.99
CA LYS A 208 32.51 -0.53 7.07
C LYS A 208 31.83 -0.02 5.80
N ALA A 209 32.27 1.13 5.28
CA ALA A 209 31.83 1.63 3.99
C ALA A 209 32.07 0.62 2.87
N TYR A 210 31.07 0.46 1.98
CA TYR A 210 31.09 -0.45 0.83
C TYR A 210 31.21 -1.94 1.16
N LEU A 211 31.22 -2.35 2.44
CA LEU A 211 31.60 -3.71 2.85
C LEU A 211 32.99 -4.06 2.27
N GLU A 212 33.08 -5.13 1.48
CA GLU A 212 34.28 -5.49 0.69
C GLU A 212 34.08 -5.26 -0.82
N MET A 213 33.16 -4.37 -1.18
CA MET A 213 32.90 -3.96 -2.56
C MET A 213 33.74 -2.73 -2.94
N PRO A 214 34.07 -2.54 -4.23
CA PRO A 214 34.82 -1.36 -4.66
C PRO A 214 34.02 -0.07 -4.49
N GLU A 215 34.70 1.05 -4.23
CA GLU A 215 34.00 2.33 -4.03
C GLU A 215 33.32 2.85 -5.31
N ALA A 216 33.82 2.45 -6.48
CA ALA A 216 33.34 2.91 -7.78
C ALA A 216 33.03 1.73 -8.71
N ALA A 217 32.11 1.96 -9.65
CA ALA A 217 31.58 0.94 -10.56
C ALA A 217 32.65 0.22 -11.42
N GLY A 218 33.75 0.92 -11.73
CA GLY A 218 34.89 0.39 -12.50
C GLY A 218 35.92 -0.38 -11.67
N GLY A 219 35.75 -0.48 -10.36
CA GLY A 219 36.65 -1.24 -9.49
C GLY A 219 36.52 -2.76 -9.65
N ALA A 220 37.52 -3.49 -9.15
CA ALA A 220 37.53 -4.95 -9.16
C ALA A 220 36.48 -5.50 -8.18
N VAL A 221 35.37 -6.01 -8.72
CA VAL A 221 34.30 -6.59 -7.89
C VAL A 221 34.67 -8.02 -7.48
N PRO A 222 34.44 -8.42 -6.21
CA PRO A 222 34.72 -9.78 -5.75
C PRO A 222 34.02 -10.83 -6.62
N ARG A 223 34.74 -11.90 -6.97
CA ARG A 223 34.21 -12.95 -7.86
C ARG A 223 33.15 -13.81 -7.15
N LEU A 224 33.33 -14.06 -5.86
CA LEU A 224 32.43 -14.88 -5.05
C LEU A 224 31.63 -14.03 -4.08
N LEU A 225 30.41 -14.46 -3.76
CA LEU A 225 29.55 -13.78 -2.80
C LEU A 225 30.16 -13.78 -1.39
N SER A 226 30.81 -14.88 -1.01
CA SER A 226 31.55 -15.00 0.26
C SER A 226 32.64 -13.95 0.46
N GLN A 227 33.14 -13.35 -0.63
CA GLN A 227 34.19 -12.32 -0.58
C GLN A 227 33.64 -10.90 -0.42
N THR A 228 32.32 -10.71 -0.46
CA THR A 228 31.68 -9.37 -0.43
C THR A 228 31.53 -8.78 0.97
N GLY A 229 31.72 -9.61 2.01
CA GLY A 229 31.43 -9.24 3.39
C GLY A 229 29.94 -9.25 3.76
N ALA A 230 29.04 -9.65 2.85
CA ALA A 230 27.61 -9.68 3.10
C ALA A 230 27.19 -10.81 4.07
N PHE A 231 27.88 -11.96 4.05
CA PHE A 231 27.53 -13.12 4.87
C PHE A 231 28.76 -13.64 5.60
N THR A 232 28.66 -13.91 6.90
CA THR A 232 29.71 -14.59 7.68
C THR A 232 29.75 -16.08 7.39
N ASP A 233 28.60 -16.66 7.03
CA ASP A 233 28.48 -18.00 6.49
C ASP A 233 27.57 -17.93 5.26
N THR A 234 28.19 -17.91 4.09
CA THR A 234 27.47 -17.79 2.82
C THR A 234 26.64 -19.04 2.53
N GLN A 235 27.18 -20.24 2.79
CA GLN A 235 26.46 -21.49 2.54
C GLN A 235 25.14 -21.55 3.32
N ASN A 236 25.11 -21.04 4.55
CA ASN A 236 23.91 -21.02 5.37
C ASN A 236 23.16 -19.67 5.35
N LEU A 237 23.57 -18.72 4.49
CA LEU A 237 22.99 -17.37 4.41
C LEU A 237 22.96 -16.62 5.75
N VAL A 238 23.94 -16.85 6.62
CA VAL A 238 24.05 -16.12 7.89
C VAL A 238 24.56 -14.71 7.59
N PRO A 239 23.72 -13.68 7.73
CA PRO A 239 24.10 -12.31 7.37
C PRO A 239 25.24 -11.82 8.26
N SER A 240 26.10 -10.98 7.70
CA SER A 240 27.09 -10.27 8.50
C SER A 240 26.42 -9.45 9.61
N PRO A 241 26.98 -9.37 10.82
CA PRO A 241 26.47 -8.52 11.90
C PRO A 241 26.33 -7.04 11.49
N SER A 242 27.06 -6.59 10.47
CA SER A 242 26.97 -5.23 9.91
C SER A 242 25.69 -4.96 9.11
N LEU A 243 24.88 -5.98 8.83
CA LEU A 243 23.66 -5.90 8.03
C LEU A 243 22.41 -5.76 8.90
N VAL A 244 21.58 -4.77 8.56
CA VAL A 244 20.24 -4.60 9.15
C VAL A 244 19.20 -5.18 8.20
N PRO A 245 18.39 -6.17 8.63
CA PRO A 245 17.32 -6.72 7.80
C PRO A 245 16.17 -5.72 7.65
N TYR A 246 15.47 -5.80 6.52
CA TYR A 246 14.22 -5.07 6.32
C TYR A 246 13.28 -5.78 5.36
N ASP A 247 12.01 -5.39 5.39
CA ASP A 247 10.99 -5.83 4.45
C ASP A 247 10.11 -4.67 3.97
N LEU A 248 9.41 -4.89 2.88
CA LEU A 248 8.59 -3.89 2.19
C LEU A 248 7.10 -4.24 2.36
N ASN A 249 6.23 -3.24 2.44
CA ASN A 249 4.77 -3.44 2.49
C ASN A 249 4.22 -4.14 1.25
N VAL A 250 4.66 -3.71 0.07
CA VAL A 250 4.27 -4.31 -1.22
C VAL A 250 5.53 -4.67 -1.98
N HIS A 251 5.70 -5.95 -2.28
CA HIS A 251 6.90 -6.42 -2.93
C HIS A 251 6.84 -6.14 -4.43
N PHE A 252 7.96 -5.64 -4.97
CA PHE A 252 8.17 -5.66 -6.42
C PHE A 252 8.06 -7.10 -6.94
N TRP A 253 7.27 -7.30 -8.00
CA TRP A 253 7.09 -8.58 -8.66
C TRP A 253 8.41 -9.03 -9.29
N SER A 254 8.75 -10.31 -9.13
CA SER A 254 9.99 -10.89 -9.69
C SER A 254 9.74 -12.36 -10.00
N ASP A 255 8.78 -12.61 -10.89
CA ASP A 255 8.39 -13.94 -11.39
C ASP A 255 8.18 -14.97 -10.26
N GLY A 256 7.52 -14.56 -9.18
CA GLY A 256 7.19 -15.42 -8.03
C GLY A 256 8.31 -15.65 -7.01
N ALA A 257 9.47 -15.01 -7.14
CA ALA A 257 10.56 -15.19 -6.18
C ALA A 257 10.31 -14.52 -4.82
N ALA A 258 10.57 -15.29 -3.77
CA ALA A 258 10.72 -14.79 -2.42
C ALA A 258 12.01 -13.98 -2.29
N LYS A 259 12.01 -12.97 -1.41
CA LYS A 259 13.12 -12.01 -1.29
C LYS A 259 13.52 -11.79 0.17
N GLY A 260 14.78 -12.06 0.49
CA GLY A 260 15.45 -11.56 1.69
C GLY A 260 16.14 -10.22 1.40
N ARG A 261 16.12 -9.27 2.34
CA ARG A 261 16.73 -7.94 2.14
C ARG A 261 17.47 -7.46 3.37
N TRP A 262 18.63 -6.87 3.12
CA TRP A 262 19.48 -6.27 4.15
C TRP A 262 20.11 -4.98 3.64
N MET A 263 20.52 -4.13 4.58
CA MET A 263 21.26 -2.91 4.31
C MET A 263 22.46 -2.79 5.26
N ALA A 264 23.61 -2.40 4.71
CA ALA A 264 24.76 -1.92 5.44
C ALA A 264 24.83 -0.39 5.30
N LEU A 265 24.71 0.34 6.42
CA LEU A 265 24.87 1.80 6.49
C LEU A 265 26.17 2.15 7.23
N PRO A 266 27.15 2.81 6.61
CA PRO A 266 28.49 2.96 7.18
C PRO A 266 28.51 3.76 8.49
N ASN A 267 29.34 3.38 9.45
CA ASN A 267 29.64 4.17 10.67
C ASN A 267 31.03 3.84 11.22
N ASP A 268 31.96 3.55 10.31
CA ASP A 268 33.36 3.32 10.61
C ASP A 268 34.08 4.62 10.99
N GLU A 269 35.37 4.53 11.33
CA GLU A 269 36.18 5.66 11.81
C GLU A 269 36.25 6.82 10.81
N HIS A 270 36.12 6.54 9.51
CA HIS A 270 36.14 7.55 8.45
C HIS A 270 34.75 8.11 8.14
N HIS A 271 33.69 7.44 8.58
CA HIS A 271 32.31 7.80 8.29
C HIS A 271 31.42 7.73 9.55
N PRO A 272 31.80 8.32 10.70
CA PRO A 272 31.17 8.03 11.99
C PRO A 272 29.68 8.41 12.07
N ASP A 273 29.27 9.43 11.30
CA ASP A 273 27.95 10.06 11.40
C ASP A 273 27.11 9.92 10.12
N THR A 274 27.29 8.87 9.29
CA THR A 274 26.43 8.75 8.09
C THR A 274 24.98 8.50 8.47
N LYS A 275 24.10 9.22 7.77
CA LYS A 275 22.65 9.17 7.93
C LYS A 275 21.98 9.22 6.58
N ILE A 276 20.82 8.58 6.50
CA ILE A 276 19.88 8.60 5.40
C ILE A 276 19.13 9.93 5.46
N ALA A 277 19.08 10.65 4.33
CA ALA A 277 18.24 11.83 4.20
C ALA A 277 16.78 11.38 4.15
N PHE A 278 16.11 11.49 5.29
CA PHE A 278 14.74 11.03 5.48
C PHE A 278 13.75 12.02 4.88
N HIS A 279 12.73 11.48 4.20
CA HIS A 279 11.56 12.24 3.78
C HIS A 279 10.27 11.48 4.12
N PRO A 280 9.21 12.14 4.63
CA PRO A 280 7.95 11.48 4.98
C PRO A 280 7.17 10.99 3.75
N ALA A 281 7.46 11.55 2.57
CA ALA A 281 6.93 11.16 1.27
C ALA A 281 8.06 11.17 0.22
N GLY A 282 7.85 10.55 -0.93
CA GLY A 282 8.87 10.44 -1.96
C GLY A 282 10.00 9.45 -1.66
N GLU A 283 11.14 9.65 -2.32
CA GLU A 283 12.32 8.79 -2.19
C GLU A 283 13.25 9.33 -1.10
N TRP A 284 14.01 8.44 -0.45
CA TRP A 284 15.11 8.83 0.43
C TRP A 284 16.42 8.96 -0.35
N ALA A 285 17.37 9.70 0.20
CA ALA A 285 18.75 9.69 -0.30
C ALA A 285 19.66 8.94 0.68
N PHE A 286 20.52 8.08 0.13
CA PHE A 286 21.39 7.21 0.89
C PHE A 286 22.85 7.70 0.77
N PRO A 287 23.62 7.70 1.87
CA PRO A 287 25.00 8.12 1.82
C PRO A 287 25.86 7.14 1.03
N LYS A 288 26.95 7.66 0.48
CA LYS A 288 28.00 6.86 -0.18
C LYS A 288 28.49 5.76 0.77
N GLY A 289 28.85 4.61 0.22
CA GLY A 289 29.25 3.45 1.00
C GLY A 289 28.10 2.57 1.48
N THR A 290 26.84 3.02 1.35
CA THR A 290 25.68 2.18 1.68
C THR A 290 25.58 1.01 0.70
N VAL A 291 25.37 -0.21 1.22
CA VAL A 291 25.18 -1.43 0.41
C VAL A 291 23.84 -2.07 0.73
N PHE A 292 23.04 -2.34 -0.29
CA PHE A 292 21.83 -3.14 -0.19
C PHE A 292 22.07 -4.54 -0.71
N VAL A 293 21.70 -5.54 0.07
CA VAL A 293 21.77 -6.96 -0.30
C VAL A 293 20.35 -7.46 -0.51
N LYS A 294 20.07 -8.05 -1.67
CA LYS A 294 18.78 -8.68 -1.99
C LYS A 294 19.02 -10.12 -2.40
N HIS A 295 18.46 -11.08 -1.69
CA HIS A 295 18.56 -12.51 -1.98
C HIS A 295 17.24 -13.02 -2.55
N PHE A 296 17.30 -13.80 -3.65
CA PHE A 296 16.14 -14.29 -4.38
C PHE A 296 16.10 -15.82 -4.36
N GLU A 297 14.95 -16.34 -3.94
CA GLU A 297 14.67 -17.77 -3.92
C GLU A 297 13.34 -18.07 -4.62
N LEU A 298 13.27 -19.18 -5.34
CA LEU A 298 12.08 -19.60 -6.07
C LEU A 298 11.63 -20.97 -5.58
N ALA A 299 10.33 -21.11 -5.30
CA ALA A 299 9.72 -22.42 -5.09
C ALA A 299 9.70 -23.18 -6.42
N THR A 300 10.53 -24.22 -6.54
CA THR A 300 10.57 -25.08 -7.74
C THR A 300 9.57 -26.23 -7.67
N ASN A 301 8.82 -26.34 -6.57
CA ASN A 301 7.70 -27.24 -6.42
C ASN A 301 6.55 -26.49 -5.74
N GLU A 302 5.51 -26.15 -6.51
CA GLU A 302 4.35 -25.41 -6.02
C GLU A 302 3.51 -26.23 -5.02
N LEU A 303 3.67 -27.56 -4.99
CA LEU A 303 3.06 -28.43 -3.98
C LEU A 303 3.82 -28.41 -2.63
N ARG A 304 5.04 -27.87 -2.63
CA ARG A 304 5.97 -27.79 -1.48
C ARG A 304 6.67 -26.43 -1.48
N ALA A 305 5.89 -25.35 -1.42
CA ALA A 305 6.36 -23.98 -1.60
C ALA A 305 7.37 -23.49 -0.53
N GLU A 306 7.50 -24.21 0.58
CA GLU A 306 8.52 -24.00 1.59
C GLU A 306 9.92 -24.45 1.14
N LEU A 307 9.99 -25.38 0.17
CA LEU A 307 11.25 -25.83 -0.41
C LEU A 307 11.60 -24.92 -1.58
N ARG A 308 12.62 -24.09 -1.40
CA ARG A 308 13.02 -23.09 -2.36
C ARG A 308 14.44 -23.33 -2.87
N ARG A 309 14.65 -23.02 -4.14
CA ARG A 309 15.95 -22.98 -4.79
C ARG A 309 16.50 -21.56 -4.70
N ARG A 310 17.74 -21.41 -4.22
CA ARG A 310 18.48 -20.14 -4.29
C ARG A 310 18.83 -19.84 -5.73
N LEU A 311 18.46 -18.65 -6.21
CA LEU A 311 18.72 -18.23 -7.58
C LEU A 311 19.88 -17.25 -7.63
N GLU A 312 19.72 -16.11 -6.97
CA GLU A 312 20.70 -15.03 -7.00
C GLU A 312 20.75 -14.24 -5.70
N THR A 313 21.88 -13.59 -5.49
CA THR A 313 22.01 -12.48 -4.54
C THR A 313 22.51 -11.26 -5.32
N ARG A 314 21.78 -10.14 -5.22
CA ARG A 314 22.17 -8.87 -5.82
C ARG A 314 22.68 -7.91 -4.75
N LEU A 315 23.77 -7.22 -5.06
CA LEU A 315 24.27 -6.12 -4.26
C LEU A 315 24.10 -4.82 -5.04
N LEU A 316 23.52 -3.80 -4.40
CA LEU A 316 23.43 -2.44 -4.93
C LEU A 316 24.27 -1.54 -4.02
N VAL A 317 25.29 -0.91 -4.58
CA VAL A 317 26.26 -0.08 -3.85
C VAL A 317 26.04 1.38 -4.20
N CYS A 318 25.90 2.24 -3.19
CA CYS A 318 25.93 3.70 -3.34
C CYS A 318 27.37 4.14 -3.48
N ASP A 319 27.77 4.51 -4.70
CA ASP A 319 29.18 4.68 -5.07
C ASP A 319 29.78 6.00 -4.59
N SER A 320 31.11 6.11 -4.65
CA SER A 320 31.83 7.32 -4.24
C SER A 320 31.57 8.54 -5.13
N ALA A 321 31.06 8.35 -6.35
CA ALA A 321 30.68 9.42 -7.27
C ALA A 321 29.26 9.98 -6.99
N GLY A 322 28.51 9.39 -6.06
CA GLY A 322 27.14 9.79 -5.73
C GLY A 322 26.07 9.12 -6.61
N GLY A 323 26.46 8.11 -7.40
CA GLY A 323 25.57 7.23 -8.13
C GLY A 323 25.39 5.88 -7.43
N ILE A 324 25.00 4.88 -8.23
CA ILE A 324 24.94 3.47 -7.81
C ILE A 324 25.60 2.58 -8.84
N TYR A 325 26.00 1.39 -8.41
CA TYR A 325 26.15 0.25 -9.30
C TYR A 325 25.56 -1.01 -8.67
N GLY A 326 24.92 -1.83 -9.50
CA GLY A 326 24.34 -3.12 -9.12
C GLY A 326 25.18 -4.28 -9.65
N VAL A 327 25.27 -5.36 -8.89
CA VAL A 327 25.90 -6.62 -9.31
C VAL A 327 25.03 -7.81 -8.93
N THR A 328 25.12 -8.87 -9.72
CA THR A 328 24.34 -10.10 -9.56
C THR A 328 25.28 -11.27 -9.34
N TYR A 329 25.08 -12.02 -8.26
CA TYR A 329 25.74 -13.29 -7.98
C TYR A 329 24.75 -14.42 -8.19
N LYS A 330 25.07 -15.38 -9.08
CA LYS A 330 24.26 -16.58 -9.31
C LYS A 330 24.70 -17.71 -8.38
N TRP A 331 23.76 -18.30 -7.65
CA TRP A 331 24.05 -19.40 -6.73
C TRP A 331 24.50 -20.67 -7.44
N ARG A 332 25.48 -21.36 -6.85
CA ARG A 332 25.85 -22.70 -7.27
C ARG A 332 24.74 -23.70 -6.93
N PRO A 333 24.59 -24.78 -7.70
CA PRO A 333 23.57 -25.81 -7.43
C PRO A 333 23.70 -26.47 -6.05
N ASP A 334 24.90 -26.52 -5.49
CA ASP A 334 25.20 -27.10 -4.17
C ASP A 334 25.01 -26.11 -3.00
N ASN A 335 24.59 -24.88 -3.29
CA ASN A 335 24.42 -23.78 -2.33
C ASN A 335 25.67 -23.41 -1.52
N THR A 336 26.87 -23.81 -1.95
CA THR A 336 28.11 -23.51 -1.22
C THR A 336 28.51 -22.03 -1.31
N ASP A 337 28.23 -21.39 -2.44
CA ASP A 337 28.51 -19.97 -2.70
C ASP A 337 27.70 -19.49 -3.93
N ALA A 338 27.90 -18.24 -4.32
CA ALA A 338 27.39 -17.67 -5.56
C ALA A 338 28.48 -16.93 -6.35
N GLU A 339 28.40 -16.96 -7.67
CA GLU A 339 29.42 -16.41 -8.58
C GLU A 339 28.92 -15.15 -9.29
N LEU A 340 29.77 -14.13 -9.37
CA LEU A 340 29.50 -12.89 -10.06
C LEU A 340 29.19 -13.15 -11.54
N LEU A 341 28.07 -12.60 -12.02
CA LEU A 341 27.74 -12.56 -13.44
C LEU A 341 28.33 -11.30 -14.09
N ASN A 342 28.99 -11.50 -15.24
CA ASN A 342 29.57 -10.40 -16.03
C ASN A 342 28.58 -9.83 -17.06
N SER A 343 27.59 -10.62 -17.48
CA SER A 343 26.51 -10.24 -18.39
C SER A 343 25.18 -10.76 -17.86
N ASN A 344 24.09 -10.40 -18.53
CA ASN A 344 22.80 -11.00 -18.21
C ASN A 344 22.80 -12.48 -18.62
N LEU A 345 21.88 -13.23 -18.00
CA LEU A 345 21.67 -14.65 -18.27
C LEU A 345 20.19 -14.96 -18.16
N THR A 346 19.66 -15.75 -19.09
CA THR A 346 18.34 -16.37 -18.93
C THR A 346 18.51 -17.86 -18.68
N GLU A 347 18.03 -18.35 -17.54
CA GLU A 347 18.01 -19.78 -17.20
C GLU A 347 16.59 -20.33 -17.31
N LYS A 348 16.46 -21.54 -17.86
CA LYS A 348 15.21 -22.30 -17.83
C LYS A 348 15.16 -23.15 -16.56
N ILE A 349 14.22 -22.85 -15.68
CA ILE A 349 13.98 -23.55 -14.42
C ILE A 349 12.75 -24.43 -14.56
N LEU A 350 12.88 -25.71 -14.20
CA LEU A 350 11.73 -26.61 -14.10
C LEU A 350 11.00 -26.36 -12.78
N VAL A 351 9.70 -26.10 -12.87
CA VAL A 351 8.79 -25.89 -11.73
C VAL A 351 7.74 -27.00 -11.76
N GLN A 352 7.68 -27.80 -10.70
CA GLN A 352 6.62 -28.78 -10.50
C GLN A 352 5.35 -28.06 -10.07
N THR A 353 4.28 -28.28 -10.84
CA THR A 353 2.93 -27.77 -10.56
C THR A 353 1.98 -28.94 -10.34
N ALA A 354 0.74 -28.67 -9.93
CA ALA A 354 -0.32 -29.68 -9.87
C ALA A 354 -0.64 -30.29 -11.25
N ALA A 355 -0.43 -29.54 -12.34
CA ALA A 355 -0.68 -29.96 -13.72
C ALA A 355 0.51 -30.66 -14.39
N GLY A 356 1.64 -30.82 -13.69
CA GLY A 356 2.89 -31.37 -14.23
C GLY A 356 4.05 -30.39 -14.18
N LEU A 357 5.11 -30.67 -14.96
CA LEU A 357 6.29 -29.80 -15.03
C LEU A 357 6.06 -28.63 -15.99
N ARG A 358 6.26 -27.41 -15.49
CA ARG A 358 6.33 -26.18 -16.28
C ARG A 358 7.77 -25.72 -16.38
N THR A 359 8.18 -25.23 -17.55
CA THR A 359 9.45 -24.49 -17.67
C THR A 359 9.19 -23.01 -17.43
N GLN A 360 9.90 -22.42 -16.47
CA GLN A 360 9.90 -21.00 -16.18
C GLN A 360 11.26 -20.40 -16.54
N ALA A 361 11.28 -19.33 -17.33
CA ALA A 361 12.49 -18.56 -17.55
C ALA A 361 12.78 -17.69 -16.32
N TRP A 362 14.05 -17.64 -15.90
CA TRP A 362 14.56 -16.71 -14.90
C TRP A 362 15.63 -15.83 -15.53
N TYR A 363 15.43 -14.52 -15.46
CA TYR A 363 16.34 -13.54 -16.02
C TYR A 363 17.22 -12.93 -14.93
N TYR A 364 18.52 -13.21 -14.98
CA TYR A 364 19.55 -12.57 -14.18
C TYR A 364 20.02 -11.30 -14.88
N PRO A 365 19.83 -10.10 -14.29
CA PRO A 365 20.22 -8.85 -14.92
C PRO A 365 21.73 -8.64 -14.87
N SER A 366 22.25 -8.01 -15.91
CA SER A 366 23.59 -7.44 -15.93
C SER A 366 23.68 -6.16 -15.08
N ARG A 367 24.88 -5.61 -14.96
CA ARG A 367 25.08 -4.30 -14.33
C ARG A 367 24.37 -3.18 -15.09
N GLU A 368 24.35 -3.25 -16.43
CA GLU A 368 23.70 -2.24 -17.26
C GLU A 368 22.18 -2.32 -17.12
N ASP A 369 21.63 -3.53 -17.07
CA ASP A 369 20.20 -3.75 -16.85
C ASP A 369 19.73 -3.15 -15.53
N CYS A 370 20.58 -3.14 -14.49
CA CYS A 370 20.26 -2.47 -13.22
C CYS A 370 20.04 -0.96 -13.41
N ARG A 371 20.78 -0.30 -14.31
CA ARG A 371 20.70 1.15 -14.54
C ARG A 371 19.43 1.58 -15.28
N VAL A 372 18.75 0.64 -15.94
CA VAL A 372 17.45 0.89 -16.60
C VAL A 372 16.41 1.39 -15.59
N CYS A 373 16.37 0.78 -14.39
CA CYS A 373 15.41 1.16 -13.35
C CYS A 373 16.01 2.06 -12.27
N HIS A 374 17.29 1.89 -11.93
CA HIS A 374 17.97 2.62 -10.87
C HIS A 374 18.49 3.99 -11.35
N THR A 375 17.57 4.84 -11.83
CA THR A 375 17.87 6.17 -12.38
C THR A 375 17.89 7.25 -11.30
N ALA A 376 18.56 8.38 -11.59
CA ALA A 376 18.56 9.54 -10.70
C ALA A 376 17.13 10.07 -10.44
N ASN A 377 16.27 10.04 -11.47
CA ASN A 377 14.88 10.48 -11.35
C ASN A 377 14.05 9.56 -10.44
N ALA A 378 14.39 8.26 -10.38
CA ALA A 378 13.77 7.30 -9.47
C ALA A 378 14.38 7.29 -8.06
N GLY A 379 15.36 8.17 -7.77
CA GLY A 379 16.03 8.26 -6.47
C GLY A 379 17.17 7.25 -6.28
N LEU A 380 17.63 6.58 -7.35
CA LEU A 380 18.70 5.57 -7.39
C LEU A 380 18.42 4.29 -6.60
N VAL A 381 17.89 4.35 -5.38
CA VAL A 381 17.58 3.18 -4.54
C VAL A 381 16.07 2.93 -4.55
N LEU A 382 15.68 1.78 -5.10
CA LEU A 382 14.27 1.47 -5.30
C LEU A 382 13.65 0.73 -4.10
N GLY A 383 12.48 1.21 -3.68
CA GLY A 383 11.60 0.55 -2.72
C GLY A 383 11.85 0.89 -1.26
N VAL A 384 13.05 1.33 -0.88
CA VAL A 384 13.38 1.70 0.51
C VAL A 384 13.00 3.15 0.77
N LYS A 385 11.76 3.36 1.21
CA LYS A 385 11.15 4.67 1.45
C LYS A 385 10.01 4.56 2.46
N THR A 386 9.56 5.69 3.01
CA THR A 386 8.58 5.75 4.12
C THR A 386 7.37 4.86 3.90
N ARG A 387 6.66 4.98 2.77
CA ARG A 387 5.43 4.20 2.52
C ARG A 387 5.60 2.70 2.36
N GLN A 388 6.82 2.26 2.02
CA GLN A 388 7.16 0.85 1.93
C GLN A 388 7.70 0.29 3.25
N MET A 389 8.39 1.13 4.02
CA MET A 389 9.07 0.76 5.26
C MET A 389 8.17 0.90 6.50
N ASN A 390 7.08 1.68 6.44
CA ASN A 390 6.13 1.84 7.54
C ASN A 390 5.33 0.55 7.78
N ARG A 391 5.93 -0.38 8.51
CA ARG A 391 5.35 -1.65 8.93
C ARG A 391 6.16 -2.27 10.06
N ASP A 392 5.50 -3.14 10.79
CA ASP A 392 6.14 -3.96 11.80
C ASP A 392 6.84 -5.15 11.15
N VAL A 393 8.04 -5.47 11.64
CA VAL A 393 8.80 -6.67 11.31
C VAL A 393 9.36 -7.29 12.58
N ALA A 394 9.52 -8.61 12.57
CA ALA A 394 10.21 -9.32 13.63
C ALA A 394 11.72 -9.20 13.43
N PHE A 395 12.41 -8.68 14.43
CA PHE A 395 13.87 -8.69 14.51
C PHE A 395 14.34 -9.83 15.40
N ALA A 396 15.49 -10.43 15.07
CA ALA A 396 15.99 -11.64 15.74
C ALA A 396 16.28 -11.43 17.23
N GLU A 397 16.66 -10.21 17.65
CA GLU A 397 17.18 -9.94 19.00
C GLU A 397 16.22 -9.15 19.90
N GLY A 398 15.26 -8.37 19.35
CA GLY A 398 14.44 -7.43 20.13
C GLY A 398 12.91 -7.53 19.95
N GLY A 399 12.42 -8.56 19.25
CA GLY A 399 10.98 -8.75 19.00
C GLY A 399 10.45 -7.97 17.80
N ALA A 400 9.13 -7.91 17.65
CA ALA A 400 8.50 -7.20 16.54
C ALA A 400 8.39 -5.69 16.79
N ASP A 401 8.80 -4.89 15.82
CA ASP A 401 8.65 -3.42 15.86
C ASP A 401 8.54 -2.81 14.45
N ASN A 402 8.00 -1.60 14.38
CA ASN A 402 7.97 -0.79 13.18
C ASN A 402 9.39 -0.43 12.72
N GLN A 403 9.71 -0.76 11.48
CA GLN A 403 11.05 -0.56 10.93
C GLN A 403 11.49 0.90 10.90
N LEU A 404 10.57 1.85 10.71
CA LEU A 404 10.90 3.29 10.78
C LEU A 404 11.30 3.66 12.21
N ARG A 405 10.62 3.10 13.21
CA ARG A 405 10.93 3.32 14.62
C ARG A 405 12.28 2.69 14.98
N THR A 406 12.53 1.46 14.55
CA THR A 406 13.83 0.79 14.72
C THR A 406 14.94 1.58 14.07
N TRP A 407 14.84 1.93 12.79
CA TRP A 407 15.90 2.66 12.07
C TRP A 407 16.12 4.06 12.65
N ASN A 408 15.07 4.72 13.14
CA ASN A 408 15.19 5.98 13.87
C ASN A 408 15.96 5.82 15.19
N HIS A 409 15.68 4.75 15.94
CA HIS A 409 16.38 4.42 17.18
C HIS A 409 17.87 4.11 16.94
N LEU A 410 18.17 3.37 15.86
CA LEU A 410 19.54 3.10 15.42
C LEU A 410 20.26 4.37 14.91
N GLY A 411 19.61 5.53 14.87
CA GLY A 411 20.22 6.78 14.44
C GLY A 411 20.51 6.83 12.94
N PHE A 412 19.70 6.13 12.13
CA PHE A 412 19.88 6.10 10.67
C PHE A 412 19.38 7.36 9.97
N PHE A 413 18.47 8.14 10.54
CA PHE A 413 17.79 9.22 9.83
C PHE A 413 18.32 10.62 10.17
N GLU A 414 18.39 11.46 9.14
CA GLU A 414 18.51 12.91 9.22
C GLU A 414 17.42 13.56 8.33
N PRO A 415 16.54 14.42 8.85
CA PRO A 415 16.38 14.70 10.27
C PRO A 415 15.91 13.46 11.03
N ARG A 416 16.17 13.43 12.34
CA ARG A 416 15.61 12.41 13.23
C ARG A 416 14.09 12.46 13.18
N LEU A 417 13.45 11.30 13.15
CA LEU A 417 12.01 11.19 13.11
C LEU A 417 11.39 11.45 14.48
N ASP A 418 10.26 12.17 14.51
CA ASP A 418 9.31 12.09 15.61
C ASP A 418 8.50 10.80 15.49
N GLU A 419 8.70 9.87 16.42
CA GLU A 419 8.01 8.59 16.47
C GLU A 419 6.50 8.74 16.54
N SER A 420 5.99 9.82 17.14
CA SER A 420 4.55 10.07 17.23
C SER A 420 3.89 10.31 15.87
N SER A 421 4.69 10.65 14.86
CA SER A 421 4.25 10.87 13.48
C SER A 421 4.15 9.58 12.66
N ILE A 422 4.78 8.47 13.07
CA ILE A 422 4.81 7.20 12.29
C ILE A 422 3.42 6.71 11.88
N PRO A 423 2.39 6.71 12.76
CA PRO A 423 1.05 6.28 12.38
C PRO A 423 0.38 7.14 11.30
N SER A 424 0.83 8.39 11.13
CA SER A 424 0.29 9.33 10.13
C SER A 424 0.94 9.20 8.76
N PHE A 425 2.09 8.52 8.66
CA PHE A 425 2.74 8.35 7.37
C PHE A 425 2.00 7.36 6.50
N THR A 426 1.91 7.71 5.22
CA THR A 426 1.38 6.83 4.18
C THR A 426 1.98 5.44 4.28
N ARG A 427 1.15 4.42 4.04
CA ARG A 427 1.54 3.01 4.01
C ARG A 427 0.94 2.38 2.76
N LEU A 428 1.77 1.71 1.95
CA LEU A 428 1.26 0.91 0.84
C LEU A 428 0.52 -0.32 1.35
N ALA A 429 -0.55 -0.71 0.67
CA ALA A 429 -1.39 -1.85 1.01
C ALA A 429 -1.11 -3.04 0.06
N PRO A 430 -0.79 -4.23 0.58
CA PRO A 430 -0.67 -5.43 -0.26
C PRO A 430 -2.03 -5.84 -0.84
N SER A 431 -2.01 -6.63 -1.90
CA SER A 431 -3.21 -6.98 -2.68
C SER A 431 -4.26 -7.75 -1.88
N ASP A 432 -3.86 -8.43 -0.81
CA ASP A 432 -4.67 -9.25 0.07
C ASP A 432 -5.15 -8.54 1.36
N ASP A 433 -4.76 -7.27 1.59
CA ASP A 433 -5.23 -6.49 2.74
C ASP A 433 -6.67 -5.98 2.53
N LEU A 434 -7.65 -6.86 2.77
CA LEU A 434 -9.08 -6.55 2.59
C LEU A 434 -9.62 -5.48 3.57
N SER A 435 -8.83 -5.04 4.55
CA SER A 435 -9.19 -3.88 5.39
C SER A 435 -9.04 -2.55 4.64
N ARG A 436 -8.31 -2.56 3.52
CA ARG A 436 -8.02 -1.42 2.66
C ARG A 436 -8.89 -1.44 1.40
N SER A 437 -9.21 -0.26 0.88
CA SER A 437 -10.05 -0.14 -0.30
C SER A 437 -9.39 -0.77 -1.54
N LEU A 438 -10.21 -1.15 -2.52
CA LEU A 438 -9.73 -1.72 -3.78
C LEU A 438 -8.79 -0.75 -4.52
N GLU A 439 -9.17 0.54 -4.58
CA GLU A 439 -8.34 1.59 -5.18
C GLU A 439 -6.99 1.73 -4.45
N ASP A 440 -6.99 1.72 -3.11
CA ASP A 440 -5.76 1.87 -2.33
C ASP A 440 -4.77 0.72 -2.59
N ARG A 441 -5.27 -0.51 -2.61
CA ARG A 441 -4.46 -1.69 -2.96
C ARG A 441 -3.95 -1.61 -4.39
N ALA A 442 -4.80 -1.27 -5.36
CA ALA A 442 -4.41 -1.17 -6.78
C ALA A 442 -3.35 -0.08 -7.01
N ARG A 443 -3.51 1.11 -6.41
CA ARG A 443 -2.53 2.18 -6.49
C ARG A 443 -1.23 1.83 -5.77
N SER A 444 -1.31 1.09 -4.67
CA SER A 444 -0.13 0.56 -3.97
C SER A 444 0.67 -0.43 -4.83
N TYR A 445 -0.03 -1.31 -5.55
CA TYR A 445 0.56 -2.22 -6.52
C TYR A 445 1.30 -1.47 -7.64
N LEU A 446 0.66 -0.46 -8.23
CA LEU A 446 1.24 0.37 -9.29
C LEU A 446 2.43 1.20 -8.79
N ASP A 447 2.42 1.71 -7.56
CA ASP A 447 3.59 2.41 -7.00
C ASP A 447 4.78 1.46 -6.84
N ALA A 448 4.55 0.28 -6.26
CA ALA A 448 5.61 -0.70 -6.04
C ALA A 448 6.22 -1.24 -7.34
N ASN A 449 5.40 -1.41 -8.39
CA ASN A 449 5.80 -2.10 -9.62
C ASN A 449 6.04 -1.20 -10.83
N CYS A 450 5.54 0.04 -10.85
CA CYS A 450 5.58 0.89 -12.05
C CYS A 450 6.22 2.27 -11.79
N ALA A 451 6.12 2.83 -10.57
CA ALA A 451 6.42 4.25 -10.33
C ALA A 451 7.90 4.66 -10.44
N HIS A 452 8.82 3.70 -10.49
CA HIS A 452 10.22 3.99 -10.77
C HIS A 452 10.42 4.43 -12.23
N CYS A 453 9.60 3.94 -13.17
CA CYS A 453 9.64 4.30 -14.58
C CYS A 453 8.51 5.27 -14.97
N HIS A 454 7.28 5.01 -14.50
CA HIS A 454 6.09 5.78 -14.85
C HIS A 454 5.90 6.94 -13.87
N ARG A 455 6.66 8.00 -14.14
CA ARG A 455 6.70 9.27 -13.41
C ARG A 455 7.18 10.37 -14.37
N PRO A 456 7.01 11.67 -14.05
CA PRO A 456 7.57 12.77 -14.84
C PRO A 456 9.06 12.56 -15.10
N ASN A 457 9.49 12.71 -16.36
CA ASN A 457 10.88 12.52 -16.81
C ASN A 457 11.43 11.08 -16.60
N GLY A 458 10.56 10.07 -16.46
CA GLY A 458 10.95 8.67 -16.28
C GLY A 458 11.12 7.94 -17.61
N THR A 459 10.04 7.34 -18.10
CA THR A 459 9.97 6.69 -19.42
C THR A 459 9.00 7.43 -20.35
N VAL A 460 8.94 7.00 -21.60
CA VAL A 460 8.04 7.54 -22.62
C VAL A 460 6.59 7.09 -22.35
N ALA A 461 5.94 7.76 -21.41
CA ALA A 461 4.53 7.60 -21.03
C ALA A 461 4.00 8.92 -20.44
N ASP A 462 2.71 9.24 -20.65
CA ASP A 462 2.07 10.44 -20.10
C ASP A 462 1.15 10.14 -18.90
N PHE A 463 1.66 9.35 -17.94
CA PHE A 463 1.00 9.08 -16.67
C PHE A 463 2.02 8.84 -15.54
N ASP A 464 1.57 9.03 -14.31
CA ASP A 464 2.37 8.94 -13.09
C ASP A 464 1.75 7.93 -12.12
N THR A 465 2.48 6.87 -11.78
CA THR A 465 1.98 5.83 -10.87
C THR A 465 2.48 5.98 -9.45
N ARG A 466 3.15 7.09 -9.10
CA ARG A 466 3.59 7.36 -7.71
C ARG A 466 2.37 7.53 -6.81
N TYR A 467 2.33 6.77 -5.71
CA TYR A 467 1.20 6.75 -4.78
C TYR A 467 0.89 8.15 -4.20
N ASP A 468 1.93 8.93 -3.92
CA ASP A 468 1.81 10.25 -3.29
C ASP A 468 1.12 11.30 -4.20
N ILE A 469 0.94 11.00 -5.48
CA ILE A 469 0.30 11.88 -6.44
C ILE A 469 -1.21 11.62 -6.43
N PRO A 470 -2.06 12.64 -6.21
CA PRO A 470 -3.51 12.48 -6.26
C PRO A 470 -3.96 11.82 -7.56
N LEU A 471 -4.88 10.87 -7.48
CA LEU A 471 -5.33 10.08 -8.64
C LEU A 471 -5.75 10.95 -9.86
N PRO A 472 -6.45 12.09 -9.71
CA PRO A 472 -6.77 12.96 -10.85
C PRO A 472 -5.53 13.57 -11.55
N GLU A 473 -4.43 13.75 -10.82
CA GLU A 473 -3.17 14.30 -11.34
C GLU A 473 -2.27 13.23 -11.96
N GLN A 474 -2.51 11.94 -11.63
CA GLN A 474 -1.74 10.82 -12.15
C GLN A 474 -1.93 10.61 -13.66
N LYS A 475 -2.97 11.19 -14.27
CA LYS A 475 -3.40 10.91 -15.65
C LYS A 475 -3.52 9.40 -15.94
N LEU A 476 -3.84 8.62 -14.92
CA LEU A 476 -3.86 7.16 -15.02
C LEU A 476 -5.20 6.68 -15.61
N ILE A 477 -6.30 7.27 -15.17
CA ILE A 477 -7.65 7.02 -15.70
C ILE A 477 -7.91 7.96 -16.86
N GLU A 478 -8.35 7.44 -18.00
CA GLU A 478 -8.57 8.17 -19.26
C GLU A 478 -7.32 8.90 -19.79
N GLY A 479 -6.14 8.55 -19.28
CA GLY A 479 -4.86 9.08 -19.74
C GLY A 479 -4.58 8.75 -21.20
N GLN A 480 -4.12 9.73 -21.96
CA GLN A 480 -3.68 9.49 -23.34
C GLN A 480 -2.48 8.55 -23.34
N VAL A 481 -2.44 7.66 -24.33
CA VAL A 481 -1.30 6.77 -24.56
C VAL A 481 -0.57 7.22 -25.80
N LEU A 482 0.76 7.15 -25.75
CA LEU A 482 1.61 7.48 -26.89
C LEU A 482 1.64 6.36 -27.93
N LEU A 483 1.40 5.12 -27.49
CA LEU A 483 1.34 3.92 -28.32
C LEU A 483 0.08 3.13 -27.96
N ASP A 484 -0.91 3.13 -28.85
CA ASP A 484 -2.22 2.50 -28.65
C ASP A 484 -2.24 1.00 -28.96
N GLN A 485 -1.13 0.44 -29.46
CA GLN A 485 -1.03 -0.96 -29.91
C GLN A 485 -2.05 -1.33 -31.00
N GLY A 486 -2.54 -0.35 -31.77
CA GLY A 486 -3.59 -0.52 -32.77
C GLY A 486 -5.00 -0.67 -32.20
N ILE A 487 -5.17 -0.52 -30.88
CA ILE A 487 -6.45 -0.67 -30.18
C ILE A 487 -7.26 0.63 -30.26
N ASP A 488 -8.51 0.54 -30.70
CA ASP A 488 -9.36 1.72 -30.82
C ASP A 488 -9.72 2.31 -29.45
N GLY A 489 -9.47 3.61 -29.26
CA GLY A 489 -9.83 4.28 -28.00
C GLY A 489 -8.98 3.86 -26.80
N ALA A 490 -7.78 3.34 -27.03
CA ALA A 490 -6.87 2.98 -25.95
C ALA A 490 -6.53 4.17 -25.05
N ARG A 491 -6.46 3.89 -23.74
CA ARG A 491 -6.01 4.81 -22.68
C ARG A 491 -5.10 4.08 -21.71
N ALA A 492 -4.46 4.82 -20.81
CA ALA A 492 -3.65 4.20 -19.75
C ALA A 492 -4.53 3.22 -18.95
N ILE A 493 -5.67 3.69 -18.46
CA ILE A 493 -6.80 2.89 -17.97
C ILE A 493 -8.09 3.48 -18.53
N VAL A 494 -8.94 2.62 -19.11
CA VAL A 494 -10.32 2.96 -19.47
C VAL A 494 -11.24 2.39 -18.39
N PRO A 495 -12.09 3.20 -17.74
CA PRO A 495 -13.06 2.73 -16.77
C PRO A 495 -13.89 1.57 -17.31
N HIS A 496 -13.99 0.50 -16.54
CA HIS A 496 -14.79 -0.68 -16.87
C HIS A 496 -14.37 -1.44 -18.13
N ASP A 497 -13.24 -1.09 -18.77
CA ASP A 497 -12.76 -1.71 -20.02
C ASP A 497 -11.29 -2.13 -19.90
N ILE A 498 -11.08 -3.41 -19.58
CA ILE A 498 -9.75 -4.03 -19.51
C ILE A 498 -9.09 -4.19 -20.89
N TRP A 499 -9.87 -4.22 -21.98
CA TRP A 499 -9.37 -4.45 -23.33
C TRP A 499 -8.74 -3.21 -23.95
N ARG A 500 -9.17 -2.02 -23.51
CA ARG A 500 -8.60 -0.72 -23.91
C ARG A 500 -7.66 -0.10 -22.87
N SER A 501 -7.50 -0.76 -21.72
CA SER A 501 -6.58 -0.35 -20.65
C SER A 501 -5.16 -0.85 -20.90
N ILE A 502 -4.31 0.00 -21.48
CA ILE A 502 -2.93 -0.35 -21.88
C ILE A 502 -2.09 -0.78 -20.68
N VAL A 503 -2.27 -0.17 -19.49
CA VAL A 503 -1.53 -0.57 -18.28
C VAL A 503 -1.81 -2.03 -17.93
N TYR A 504 -3.08 -2.45 -17.97
CA TYR A 504 -3.48 -3.82 -17.66
C TYR A 504 -3.00 -4.79 -18.76
N MET A 505 -3.30 -4.50 -20.02
CA MET A 505 -2.96 -5.38 -21.13
C MET A 505 -1.45 -5.67 -21.21
N ARG A 506 -0.61 -4.65 -21.05
CA ARG A 506 0.85 -4.83 -21.11
C ARG A 506 1.41 -5.57 -19.90
N ALA A 507 0.83 -5.38 -18.71
CA ALA A 507 1.25 -6.09 -17.50
C ALA A 507 0.71 -7.53 -17.42
N ASN A 508 -0.32 -7.85 -18.20
CA ASN A 508 -0.97 -9.16 -18.24
C ASN A 508 -0.51 -10.04 -19.42
N THR A 509 0.70 -9.82 -19.95
CA THR A 509 1.29 -10.63 -21.02
C THR A 509 2.80 -10.82 -20.84
N VAL A 510 3.35 -11.84 -21.46
CA VAL A 510 4.80 -12.09 -21.58
C VAL A 510 5.32 -11.92 -23.01
N ASP A 511 4.47 -11.43 -23.93
CA ASP A 511 4.81 -11.13 -25.31
C ASP A 511 5.76 -9.92 -25.44
N SER A 512 6.19 -9.60 -26.66
CA SER A 512 7.21 -8.59 -26.94
C SER A 512 6.88 -7.17 -26.44
N PHE A 513 5.60 -6.85 -26.24
CA PHE A 513 5.14 -5.54 -25.79
C PHE A 513 4.86 -5.47 -24.27
N LYS A 514 5.19 -6.53 -23.52
CA LYS A 514 4.96 -6.64 -22.07
C LYS A 514 5.54 -5.50 -21.24
N MET A 515 5.00 -5.35 -20.04
CA MET A 515 5.50 -4.46 -19.00
C MET A 515 5.62 -5.18 -17.65
N PRO A 516 6.74 -5.01 -16.92
CA PRO A 516 7.96 -4.33 -17.34
C PRO A 516 8.67 -5.09 -18.48
N PRO A 517 9.47 -4.41 -19.33
CA PRO A 517 10.11 -5.04 -20.48
C PRO A 517 11.29 -5.95 -20.09
N LEU A 518 11.79 -5.80 -18.87
CA LEU A 518 12.95 -6.48 -18.32
C LEU A 518 12.52 -7.37 -17.15
N ALA A 519 13.10 -8.56 -17.04
CA ALA A 519 12.91 -9.48 -15.90
C ALA A 519 11.43 -9.80 -15.59
N HIS A 520 10.62 -9.96 -16.64
CA HIS A 520 9.23 -10.39 -16.58
C HIS A 520 8.99 -11.55 -17.53
N SER A 521 8.93 -12.76 -16.97
CA SER A 521 8.72 -14.00 -17.71
C SER A 521 7.46 -14.73 -17.26
N VAL A 522 6.83 -14.27 -16.18
CA VAL A 522 5.58 -14.80 -15.65
C VAL A 522 4.67 -13.67 -15.26
N VAL A 523 3.42 -13.72 -15.73
CA VAL A 523 2.37 -12.78 -15.34
C VAL A 523 2.11 -12.88 -13.84
N ASP A 524 2.07 -11.74 -13.16
CA ASP A 524 1.65 -11.64 -11.77
C ASP A 524 0.12 -11.79 -11.68
N GLN A 525 -0.35 -13.03 -11.54
CA GLN A 525 -1.78 -13.33 -11.54
C GLN A 525 -2.54 -12.61 -10.42
N ALA A 526 -1.94 -12.48 -9.24
CA ALA A 526 -2.57 -11.79 -8.10
C ALA A 526 -2.63 -10.28 -8.34
N GLY A 527 -1.55 -9.69 -8.84
CA GLY A 527 -1.50 -8.28 -9.25
C GLY A 527 -2.49 -7.96 -10.37
N MET A 528 -2.58 -8.82 -11.39
CA MET A 528 -3.50 -8.63 -12.51
C MET A 528 -4.95 -8.84 -12.09
N ALA A 529 -5.25 -9.79 -11.21
CA ALA A 529 -6.60 -9.94 -10.64
C ALA A 529 -7.02 -8.67 -9.87
N LEU A 530 -6.12 -8.06 -9.11
CA LEU A 530 -6.36 -6.81 -8.40
C LEU A 530 -6.62 -5.64 -9.36
N LEU A 531 -5.78 -5.46 -10.38
CA LEU A 531 -5.96 -4.38 -11.36
C LEU A 531 -7.24 -4.57 -12.16
N ARG A 532 -7.56 -5.80 -12.57
CA ARG A 532 -8.82 -6.13 -13.25
C ARG A 532 -10.02 -5.72 -12.40
N GLN A 533 -10.07 -6.17 -11.14
CA GLN A 533 -11.15 -5.82 -10.22
C GLN A 533 -11.29 -4.30 -10.09
N TRP A 534 -10.18 -3.58 -9.94
CA TRP A 534 -10.21 -2.13 -9.83
C TRP A 534 -10.75 -1.47 -11.10
N ILE A 535 -10.24 -1.84 -12.28
CA ILE A 535 -10.68 -1.29 -13.57
C ILE A 535 -12.17 -1.56 -13.78
N GLU A 536 -12.64 -2.79 -13.55
CA GLU A 536 -14.04 -3.19 -13.67
C GLU A 536 -14.94 -2.49 -12.63
N SER A 537 -14.38 -2.03 -11.50
CA SER A 537 -15.13 -1.25 -10.50
C SER A 537 -15.29 0.23 -10.83
N LEU A 538 -14.50 0.77 -11.77
CA LEU A 538 -14.57 2.17 -12.15
C LEU A 538 -15.90 2.47 -12.88
N PRO A 539 -16.46 3.68 -12.73
CA PRO A 539 -17.72 4.04 -13.34
C PRO A 539 -17.58 4.10 -14.87
N GLY A 540 -18.37 3.28 -15.57
CA GLY A 540 -18.40 3.23 -17.03
C GLY A 540 -19.52 2.31 -17.52
N PRO A 541 -19.92 2.42 -18.80
CA PRO A 541 -20.82 1.43 -19.39
C PRO A 541 -20.16 0.04 -19.45
N PRO A 542 -20.94 -1.05 -19.37
CA PRO A 542 -20.42 -2.39 -19.56
C PRO A 542 -19.75 -2.53 -20.94
N VAL A 543 -18.61 -3.23 -21.01
CA VAL A 543 -17.90 -3.50 -22.26
C VAL A 543 -18.13 -4.93 -22.73
N LEU A 544 -18.27 -5.12 -24.04
CA LEU A 544 -18.31 -6.46 -24.63
C LEU A 544 -16.89 -7.06 -24.72
N ALA A 545 -16.78 -8.33 -24.33
CA ALA A 545 -15.58 -9.09 -24.64
C ALA A 545 -15.39 -9.23 -26.17
N PRO A 546 -14.14 -9.25 -26.67
CA PRO A 546 -13.88 -9.54 -28.08
C PRO A 546 -14.39 -10.94 -28.45
N PRO A 547 -14.98 -11.11 -29.65
CA PRO A 547 -15.31 -12.43 -30.16
C PRO A 547 -14.08 -13.35 -30.21
N THR A 548 -14.28 -14.64 -30.01
CA THR A 548 -13.22 -15.65 -30.25
C THR A 548 -13.41 -16.30 -31.61
N LEU A 549 -12.29 -16.60 -32.29
CA LEU A 549 -12.25 -17.24 -33.61
C LEU A 549 -11.75 -18.69 -33.45
N SER A 550 -12.48 -19.64 -34.02
CA SER A 550 -12.12 -21.06 -33.96
C SER A 550 -12.30 -21.76 -35.33
N PRO A 551 -11.27 -22.43 -35.87
CA PRO A 551 -9.93 -22.57 -35.29
C PRO A 551 -9.17 -21.23 -35.34
N ALA A 552 -8.10 -21.10 -34.55
CA ALA A 552 -7.27 -19.89 -34.50
C ALA A 552 -6.58 -19.63 -35.86
N GLY A 553 -6.10 -18.41 -36.09
CA GLY A 553 -5.31 -18.09 -37.27
C GLY A 553 -4.05 -18.96 -37.36
N GLY A 554 -3.54 -19.13 -38.58
CA GLY A 554 -2.37 -19.97 -38.85
C GLY A 554 -2.34 -20.53 -40.27
N ASP A 555 -1.45 -21.49 -40.47
CA ASP A 555 -1.25 -22.18 -41.74
C ASP A 555 -2.16 -23.41 -41.85
N TYR A 556 -2.83 -23.53 -42.99
CA TYR A 556 -3.74 -24.63 -43.31
C TYR A 556 -3.51 -25.13 -44.74
N THR A 557 -3.50 -26.46 -44.91
CA THR A 557 -3.34 -27.10 -46.23
C THR A 557 -4.66 -27.27 -46.98
N GLN A 558 -5.79 -27.06 -46.29
CA GLN A 558 -7.14 -27.20 -46.83
C GLN A 558 -8.02 -26.02 -46.42
N ALA A 559 -9.19 -25.91 -47.06
CA ALA A 559 -10.18 -24.91 -46.70
C ALA A 559 -10.58 -25.04 -45.21
N VAL A 560 -10.82 -23.91 -44.56
CA VAL A 560 -11.10 -23.80 -43.13
C VAL A 560 -12.50 -23.23 -42.91
N SER A 561 -13.24 -23.84 -41.99
CA SER A 561 -14.53 -23.34 -41.51
C SER A 561 -14.33 -22.62 -40.17
N VAL A 562 -14.36 -21.29 -40.18
CA VAL A 562 -14.14 -20.44 -39.00
C VAL A 562 -15.46 -20.11 -38.31
N THR A 563 -15.56 -20.44 -37.04
CA THR A 563 -16.67 -20.11 -36.15
C THR A 563 -16.30 -18.92 -35.27
N LEU A 564 -17.20 -17.93 -35.18
CA LEU A 564 -17.09 -16.81 -34.25
C LEU A 564 -17.98 -17.08 -33.02
N ASN A 565 -17.44 -16.91 -31.82
CA ASN A 565 -18.22 -17.03 -30.58
C ASN A 565 -18.20 -15.73 -29.78
N GLU A 566 -19.30 -15.45 -29.11
CA GLU A 566 -19.48 -14.32 -28.20
C GLU A 566 -19.86 -14.84 -26.80
N SER A 567 -19.53 -14.09 -25.75
CA SER A 567 -19.77 -14.49 -24.36
C SER A 567 -20.95 -13.78 -23.66
N GLU A 568 -21.44 -12.68 -24.24
CA GLU A 568 -22.52 -11.81 -23.78
C GLU A 568 -23.83 -12.00 -24.58
N PRO A 569 -24.80 -12.79 -24.06
CA PRO A 569 -26.02 -13.15 -24.78
C PRO A 569 -26.72 -11.96 -25.45
N GLY A 570 -27.01 -12.10 -26.74
CA GLY A 570 -27.69 -11.08 -27.55
C GLY A 570 -26.77 -9.99 -28.10
N ALA A 571 -25.45 -10.11 -27.96
CA ALA A 571 -24.50 -9.31 -28.74
C ALA A 571 -24.45 -9.77 -30.21
N ALA A 572 -24.43 -8.81 -31.13
CA ALA A 572 -24.28 -9.06 -32.56
C ALA A 572 -22.79 -9.02 -32.95
N ILE A 573 -22.29 -10.04 -33.65
CA ILE A 573 -20.92 -10.07 -34.17
C ILE A 573 -20.96 -9.64 -35.64
N HIS A 574 -20.24 -8.58 -35.98
CA HIS A 574 -19.98 -8.21 -37.37
C HIS A 574 -18.54 -8.51 -37.74
N TYR A 575 -18.30 -8.89 -39.00
CA TYR A 575 -16.99 -9.31 -39.48
C TYR A 575 -16.66 -8.79 -40.87
N THR A 576 -15.37 -8.74 -41.19
CA THR A 576 -14.83 -8.40 -42.51
C THR A 576 -13.74 -9.41 -42.89
N LEU A 577 -13.58 -9.61 -44.20
CA LEU A 577 -12.61 -10.54 -44.78
C LEU A 577 -11.53 -9.82 -45.63
N ASP A 578 -11.68 -8.51 -45.81
CA ASP A 578 -10.80 -7.65 -46.59
C ASP A 578 -9.76 -6.90 -45.72
N GLY A 579 -9.72 -7.22 -44.42
CA GLY A 579 -8.84 -6.56 -43.45
C GLY A 579 -9.32 -5.19 -42.98
N THR A 580 -10.50 -4.69 -43.38
CA THR A 580 -11.05 -3.44 -42.81
C THR A 580 -11.59 -3.64 -41.39
N LYS A 581 -11.79 -2.57 -40.61
CA LYS A 581 -12.33 -2.69 -39.23
C LYS A 581 -13.87 -2.86 -39.29
N PRO A 582 -14.45 -3.90 -38.67
CA PRO A 582 -15.90 -4.10 -38.71
C PRO A 582 -16.69 -2.98 -38.03
N THR A 583 -17.83 -2.68 -38.65
CA THR A 583 -18.87 -1.72 -38.29
C THR A 583 -20.24 -2.42 -38.29
N THR A 584 -21.29 -1.74 -37.85
CA THR A 584 -22.65 -2.29 -37.83
C THR A 584 -23.28 -2.43 -39.23
N SER A 585 -22.65 -1.90 -40.28
CA SER A 585 -23.08 -2.10 -41.67
C SER A 585 -22.43 -3.30 -42.36
N ASP A 586 -21.42 -3.91 -41.73
CA ASP A 586 -20.74 -5.09 -42.27
C ASP A 586 -21.58 -6.36 -42.06
N PRO A 587 -21.25 -7.47 -42.73
CA PRO A 587 -21.97 -8.74 -42.57
C PRO A 587 -22.13 -9.16 -41.10
N LEU A 588 -23.36 -9.47 -40.72
CA LEU A 588 -23.69 -10.11 -39.44
C LEU A 588 -23.29 -11.58 -39.50
N TYR A 589 -22.61 -12.07 -38.47
CA TYR A 589 -22.27 -13.47 -38.35
C TYR A 589 -23.49 -14.29 -37.92
N ASP A 590 -23.93 -15.22 -38.78
CA ASP A 590 -25.05 -16.14 -38.55
C ASP A 590 -24.69 -17.63 -38.76
N LYS A 591 -23.56 -17.90 -39.43
CA LYS A 591 -23.06 -19.25 -39.75
C LYS A 591 -21.53 -19.24 -39.94
N PRO A 592 -20.87 -20.42 -39.83
CA PRO A 592 -19.42 -20.51 -40.02
C PRO A 592 -18.94 -19.93 -41.36
N ILE A 593 -17.82 -19.22 -41.31
CA ILE A 593 -17.18 -18.56 -42.45
C ILE A 593 -16.27 -19.58 -43.15
N GLN A 594 -16.54 -19.86 -44.43
CA GLN A 594 -15.71 -20.76 -45.22
C GLN A 594 -14.57 -19.99 -45.89
N LEU A 595 -13.34 -20.37 -45.62
CA LEU A 595 -12.13 -19.78 -46.18
C LEU A 595 -11.41 -20.80 -47.06
N SER A 596 -11.11 -20.44 -48.31
CA SER A 596 -10.41 -21.31 -49.29
C SER A 596 -9.11 -20.70 -49.85
N SER A 597 -8.76 -19.50 -49.39
CA SER A 597 -7.54 -18.77 -49.79
C SER A 597 -7.05 -17.91 -48.62
N PRO A 598 -5.78 -17.43 -48.65
CA PRO A 598 -5.25 -16.58 -47.59
C PRO A 598 -6.17 -15.39 -47.29
N THR A 599 -6.63 -15.29 -46.04
CA THR A 599 -7.64 -14.30 -45.63
C THR A 599 -7.34 -13.78 -44.23
N THR A 600 -7.51 -12.48 -44.03
CA THR A 600 -7.53 -11.87 -42.69
C THR A 600 -8.97 -11.67 -42.26
N VAL A 601 -9.38 -12.36 -41.20
CA VAL A 601 -10.70 -12.21 -40.61
C VAL A 601 -10.60 -11.21 -39.46
N ARG A 602 -11.41 -10.15 -39.52
CA ARG A 602 -11.61 -9.24 -38.38
C ARG A 602 -13.04 -9.33 -37.89
N ALA A 603 -13.24 -9.34 -36.59
CA ALA A 603 -14.57 -9.40 -35.98
C ALA A 603 -14.71 -8.41 -34.82
N LYS A 604 -15.95 -7.96 -34.57
CA LYS A 604 -16.30 -7.04 -33.48
C LYS A 604 -17.71 -7.28 -32.99
N ALA A 605 -17.91 -7.23 -31.68
CA ALA A 605 -19.22 -7.38 -31.04
C ALA A 605 -19.88 -6.02 -30.77
N PHE A 606 -21.19 -5.96 -30.96
CA PHE A 606 -22.04 -4.78 -30.76
C PHE A 606 -23.31 -5.14 -29.97
N LYS A 607 -23.70 -4.29 -29.02
CA LYS A 607 -24.94 -4.42 -28.26
C LYS A 607 -25.36 -3.05 -27.73
N PRO A 608 -26.63 -2.62 -27.91
CA PRO A 608 -27.11 -1.36 -27.32
C PRO A 608 -26.90 -1.32 -25.80
N GLY A 609 -26.44 -0.18 -25.28
CA GLY A 609 -26.14 0.00 -23.85
C GLY A 609 -24.76 -0.50 -23.42
N PHE A 610 -23.97 -1.08 -24.32
CA PHE A 610 -22.61 -1.53 -24.05
C PHE A 610 -21.59 -0.73 -24.87
N THR A 611 -20.37 -0.59 -24.34
CA THR A 611 -19.20 -0.30 -25.15
C THR A 611 -18.91 -1.52 -26.02
N ARG A 612 -18.84 -1.31 -27.34
CA ARG A 612 -18.45 -2.34 -28.31
C ARG A 612 -17.10 -2.97 -27.94
N SER A 613 -16.89 -4.23 -28.33
CA SER A 613 -15.60 -4.89 -28.09
C SER A 613 -14.46 -4.18 -28.81
N ILE A 614 -13.21 -4.47 -28.47
CA ILE A 614 -12.10 -4.19 -29.41
C ILE A 614 -12.24 -5.08 -30.64
N THR A 615 -11.60 -4.70 -31.75
CA THR A 615 -11.55 -5.54 -32.96
C THR A 615 -10.55 -6.68 -32.73
N VAL A 616 -11.01 -7.92 -32.86
CA VAL A 616 -10.13 -9.09 -32.93
C VAL A 616 -9.72 -9.33 -34.39
N GLN A 617 -8.52 -9.86 -34.60
CA GLN A 617 -7.98 -10.16 -35.92
C GLN A 617 -7.24 -11.50 -35.89
N GLU A 618 -7.52 -12.36 -36.87
CA GLU A 618 -6.76 -13.56 -37.16
C GLU A 618 -6.40 -13.61 -38.65
N THR A 619 -5.26 -14.19 -38.98
CA THR A 619 -4.83 -14.40 -40.37
C THR A 619 -4.74 -15.89 -40.66
N TYR A 620 -5.39 -16.32 -41.73
CA TYR A 620 -5.40 -17.70 -42.20
C TYR A 620 -4.63 -17.77 -43.50
N ILE A 621 -3.61 -18.61 -43.57
CA ILE A 621 -2.82 -18.86 -44.77
C ILE A 621 -3.24 -20.24 -45.29
N ILE A 622 -3.84 -20.30 -46.48
CA ILE A 622 -4.45 -21.51 -47.03
C ILE A 622 -3.79 -21.90 -48.34
N GLY A 623 -3.40 -23.16 -48.46
CA GLY A 623 -2.90 -23.75 -49.70
C GLY A 623 -1.39 -23.65 -49.92
N ASN A 624 -0.61 -23.55 -48.84
CA ASN A 624 0.85 -23.77 -48.89
C ASN A 624 1.20 -25.24 -49.09
#